data_AF-A0A8T3Z2U2-F1
#
_entry.id   AF-A0A8T3Z2U2-F1
#
_cell.length_a   1.000
_cell.length_b   1.000
_cell.length_c   1.000
_cell.angle_alpha   90.00
_cell.angle_beta   90.00
_cell.angle_gamma   90.00
#
_symmetry.space_group_name_H-M   'P 1'
#
loop_
_entity.id
_entity.type
_entity.pdbx_description
1 polymer ?
#
loop_
_entity_poly.entity_id
_entity_poly.type
_entity_poly.pdbx_seq_one_letter_code
_entity_poly.pdbx_strand_id
1 'polypeptide(L)'
;MGLLDRDSRGYALSLDLLLALIPLTLVLGLVAADMDNVMYQMQDVIYRGSTERAAADTLHTLLTTSGDPYNWANNVANLKVPGLARFDNSSKQARKYYLLPQKIVTITSPQIQGILGDQYGYSLNISSISNGHNILSQG
;
A
#
# COMPACT_ATOMS: atom_id res chain seq x y z
N MET A 1 45.94 -56.52 -8.74
CA MET A 1 45.75 -55.39 -7.79
C MET A 1 44.97 -54.29 -8.49
N GLY A 2 43.64 -54.34 -8.50
CA GLY A 2 42.81 -53.39 -9.29
C GLY A 2 41.49 -52.99 -8.65
N LEU A 3 41.24 -53.40 -7.40
CA LEU A 3 40.01 -53.08 -6.67
C LEU A 3 40.14 -51.83 -5.78
N LEU A 4 41.36 -51.40 -5.45
CA LEU A 4 41.63 -50.22 -4.62
C LEU A 4 41.58 -48.89 -5.40
N ASP A 5 41.77 -48.93 -6.72
CA ASP A 5 41.88 -47.71 -7.56
C ASP A 5 40.50 -47.10 -7.92
N ARG A 6 39.43 -47.91 -7.86
CA ARG A 6 38.04 -47.42 -8.04
C ARG A 6 37.48 -46.83 -6.75
N ASP A 7 37.86 -47.37 -5.59
CA ASP A 7 37.40 -46.91 -4.28
C ASP A 7 38.06 -45.57 -3.89
N SER A 8 39.33 -45.39 -4.26
CA SER A 8 40.08 -44.15 -4.03
C SER A 8 39.46 -42.92 -4.74
N ARG A 9 38.86 -43.10 -5.93
CA ARG A 9 38.22 -42.00 -6.67
C ARG A 9 36.90 -41.56 -6.04
N GLY A 10 36.13 -42.50 -5.47
CA GLY A 10 34.92 -42.18 -4.70
C GLY A 10 35.26 -41.45 -3.39
N TYR A 11 36.34 -41.86 -2.73
CA TYR A 11 36.85 -41.21 -1.53
C TYR A 11 37.36 -39.79 -1.81
N ALA A 12 38.08 -39.59 -2.90
CA ALA A 12 38.55 -38.27 -3.33
C ALA A 12 37.39 -37.31 -3.68
N LEU A 13 36.34 -37.81 -4.34
CA LEU A 13 35.14 -37.03 -4.67
C LEU A 13 34.33 -36.66 -3.42
N SER A 14 34.16 -37.60 -2.49
CA SER A 14 33.53 -37.36 -1.19
C SER A 14 34.26 -36.29 -0.37
N LEU A 15 35.59 -36.38 -0.33
CA LEU A 15 36.44 -35.45 0.41
C LEU A 15 36.42 -34.05 -0.20
N ASP A 16 36.44 -33.94 -1.53
CA ASP A 16 36.31 -32.67 -2.24
C ASP A 16 34.93 -32.03 -2.02
N LEU A 17 33.86 -32.83 -2.08
CA LEU A 17 32.49 -32.37 -1.78
C LEU A 17 32.36 -31.88 -0.33
N LEU A 18 32.93 -32.61 0.63
CA LEU A 18 32.88 -32.24 2.05
C LEU A 18 33.66 -30.93 2.29
N LEU A 19 34.84 -30.81 1.69
CA LEU A 19 35.64 -29.58 1.76
C LEU A 19 34.94 -28.39 1.08
N ALA A 20 34.21 -28.62 -0.01
CA ALA A 20 33.40 -27.59 -0.66
C ALA A 20 32.16 -27.20 0.16
N LEU A 21 31.62 -28.10 0.99
CA LEU A 21 30.46 -27.84 1.83
C LEU A 21 30.77 -26.93 3.03
N ILE A 22 32.01 -26.96 3.54
CA ILE A 22 32.43 -26.12 4.67
C ILE A 22 32.30 -24.62 4.35
N PRO A 23 32.93 -24.05 3.30
CA PRO A 23 32.75 -22.63 2.97
C PRO A 23 31.32 -22.33 2.54
N LEU A 24 30.63 -23.25 1.87
CA LEU A 24 29.24 -23.08 1.47
C LEU A 24 28.31 -22.89 2.68
N THR A 25 28.44 -23.75 3.69
CA THR A 25 27.64 -23.67 4.92
C THR A 25 27.96 -22.44 5.75
N LEU A 26 29.23 -21.99 5.78
CA LEU A 26 29.62 -20.73 6.41
C LEU A 26 28.96 -19.51 5.74
N VAL A 27 28.98 -19.45 4.40
CA VAL A 27 28.32 -18.37 3.64
C VAL A 27 26.81 -18.40 3.85
N LEU A 28 26.18 -19.59 3.80
CA LEU A 28 24.75 -19.73 4.04
C LEU A 28 24.36 -19.34 5.48
N GLY A 29 25.19 -19.67 6.47
CA GLY A 29 24.97 -19.27 7.87
C GLY A 29 25.04 -17.76 8.07
N LEU A 30 25.97 -17.08 7.41
CA LEU A 30 26.08 -15.62 7.44
C LEU A 30 24.86 -14.95 6.78
N VAL A 31 24.45 -15.44 5.61
CA VAL A 31 23.26 -14.90 4.91
C VAL A 31 22.00 -15.16 5.71
N ALA A 32 21.85 -16.34 6.32
CA ALA A 32 20.71 -16.66 7.17
C ALA A 32 20.65 -15.76 8.42
N ALA A 33 21.80 -15.36 8.98
CA ALA A 33 21.84 -14.42 10.11
C ALA A 33 21.37 -13.01 9.70
N ASP A 34 21.65 -12.57 8.47
CA ASP A 34 21.25 -11.25 7.96
C ASP A 34 19.85 -11.24 7.32
N MET A 35 19.29 -12.41 7.00
CA MET A 35 17.98 -12.55 6.36
C MET A 35 16.84 -11.94 7.19
N ASP A 36 16.91 -12.01 8.52
CA ASP A 36 15.88 -11.41 9.38
C ASP A 36 15.79 -9.90 9.15
N ASN A 37 16.92 -9.20 9.13
CA ASN A 37 16.96 -7.75 8.92
C ASN A 37 16.44 -7.36 7.52
N VAL A 38 16.87 -8.11 6.49
CA VAL A 38 16.41 -7.88 5.10
C VAL A 38 14.91 -8.15 4.97
N MET A 39 14.40 -9.21 5.63
CA MET A 39 12.98 -9.55 5.63
C MET A 39 12.13 -8.47 6.31
N TYR A 40 12.60 -7.89 7.42
CA TYR A 40 11.92 -6.76 8.05
C TYR A 40 11.89 -5.52 7.16
N GLN A 41 13.02 -5.19 6.52
CA GLN A 41 13.10 -4.06 5.60
C GLN A 41 12.20 -4.25 4.37
N MET A 42 12.16 -5.47 3.81
CA MET A 42 11.27 -5.78 2.69
C MET A 42 9.80 -5.66 3.09
N GLN A 43 9.42 -6.18 4.27
CA GLN A 43 8.06 -6.02 4.78
C GLN A 43 7.70 -4.55 4.93
N ASP A 44 8.54 -3.73 5.57
CA ASP A 44 8.27 -2.29 5.73
C ASP A 44 8.09 -1.60 4.38
N VAL A 45 8.98 -1.85 3.41
CA VAL A 45 8.87 -1.25 2.07
C VAL A 45 7.59 -1.66 1.36
N ILE A 46 7.19 -2.93 1.48
CA ILE A 46 5.96 -3.43 0.86
C ILE A 46 4.73 -2.81 1.54
N TYR A 47 4.66 -2.82 2.87
CA TYR A 47 3.55 -2.25 3.62
C TYR A 47 3.44 -0.74 3.39
N ARG A 48 4.56 -0.01 3.47
CA ARG A 48 4.59 1.43 3.22
C ARG A 48 4.24 1.77 1.78
N GLY A 49 4.78 1.04 0.80
CA GLY A 49 4.44 1.26 -0.61
C GLY A 49 2.96 0.97 -0.91
N SER A 50 2.40 -0.07 -0.28
CA SER A 50 0.97 -0.41 -0.43
C SER A 50 0.07 0.65 0.19
N THR A 51 0.41 1.12 1.39
CA THR A 51 -0.35 2.17 2.10
C THR A 51 -0.27 3.51 1.37
N GLU A 52 0.92 3.93 0.91
CA GLU A 52 1.10 5.15 0.13
C GLU A 52 0.29 5.13 -1.16
N ARG A 53 0.28 3.99 -1.88
CA ARG A 53 -0.52 3.83 -3.10
C ARG A 53 -2.02 3.91 -2.81
N ALA A 54 -2.50 3.17 -1.82
CA ALA A 54 -3.91 3.19 -1.44
C ALA A 54 -4.36 4.59 -1.01
N ALA A 55 -3.54 5.30 -0.23
CA ALA A 55 -3.80 6.68 0.17
C ALA A 55 -3.80 7.63 -1.03
N ALA A 56 -2.84 7.52 -1.95
CA ALA A 56 -2.76 8.34 -3.15
C ALA A 56 -3.97 8.14 -4.07
N ASP A 57 -4.38 6.90 -4.31
CA ASP A 57 -5.52 6.57 -5.16
C ASP A 57 -6.85 7.03 -4.53
N THR A 58 -6.99 6.86 -3.21
CA THR A 58 -8.12 7.34 -2.41
C THR A 58 -8.23 8.86 -2.49
N LEU A 59 -7.14 9.58 -2.21
CA LEU A 59 -7.09 11.04 -2.30
C LEU A 59 -7.36 11.52 -3.72
N HIS A 60 -6.78 10.87 -4.73
CA HIS A 60 -7.02 11.20 -6.12
C HIS A 60 -8.50 11.08 -6.47
N THR A 61 -9.14 9.99 -6.06
CA THR A 61 -10.58 9.74 -6.29
C THR A 61 -11.45 10.80 -5.59
N LEU A 62 -11.14 11.12 -4.33
CA LEU A 62 -11.85 12.14 -3.57
C LEU A 62 -11.71 13.54 -4.20
N LEU A 63 -10.53 13.91 -4.69
CA LEU A 63 -10.23 15.25 -5.19
C LEU A 63 -10.64 15.47 -6.65
N THR A 64 -10.72 14.42 -7.46
CA THR A 64 -10.96 14.53 -8.90
C THR A 64 -12.36 14.14 -9.33
N THR A 65 -13.05 13.31 -8.55
CA THR A 65 -14.40 12.85 -8.87
C THR A 65 -15.45 13.58 -8.04
N SER A 66 -16.62 13.83 -8.64
CA SER A 66 -17.77 14.34 -7.91
C SER A 66 -18.53 13.24 -7.15
N GLY A 67 -18.07 11.99 -7.24
CA GLY A 67 -18.82 10.82 -6.80
C GLY A 67 -19.99 10.47 -7.72
N ASP A 68 -20.55 9.29 -7.49
CA ASP A 68 -21.71 8.74 -8.19
C ASP A 68 -22.79 8.34 -7.18
N PRO A 69 -23.98 8.97 -7.21
CA PRO A 69 -24.40 10.07 -8.10
C PRO A 69 -23.75 11.42 -7.73
N TYR A 70 -23.65 12.38 -8.66
CA TYR A 70 -22.94 13.66 -8.45
C TYR A 70 -23.46 14.50 -7.26
N ASN A 71 -24.71 14.30 -6.87
CA ASN A 71 -25.43 14.97 -5.78
C ASN A 71 -25.59 14.07 -4.54
N TRP A 72 -24.73 13.06 -4.38
CA TRP A 72 -24.78 12.13 -3.25
C TRP A 72 -24.80 12.79 -1.87
N ALA A 73 -24.26 14.01 -1.73
CA ALA A 73 -24.33 14.80 -0.50
C ALA A 73 -25.76 15.11 -0.02
N ASN A 74 -26.78 14.97 -0.88
CA ASN A 74 -28.18 15.13 -0.51
C ASN A 74 -28.81 13.82 -0.01
N ASN A 75 -28.28 12.68 -0.44
CA ASN A 75 -28.76 11.37 -0.04
C ASN A 75 -27.60 10.36 -0.06
N VAL A 76 -27.01 10.19 1.12
CA VAL A 76 -25.90 9.27 1.37
C VAL A 76 -26.28 7.80 1.11
N ALA A 77 -27.54 7.41 1.27
CA ALA A 77 -27.96 6.02 1.13
C ALA A 77 -27.83 5.48 -0.31
N ASN A 78 -27.82 6.38 -1.30
CA ASN A 78 -27.68 6.03 -2.72
C ASN A 78 -26.24 6.19 -3.24
N LEU A 79 -25.29 6.44 -2.36
CA LEU A 79 -23.90 6.67 -2.71
C LEU A 79 -23.22 5.36 -3.13
N LYS A 80 -22.71 5.32 -4.36
CA LYS A 80 -21.88 4.22 -4.87
C LYS A 80 -20.40 4.52 -4.70
N VAL A 81 -19.98 5.72 -5.12
CA VAL A 81 -18.59 6.16 -5.06
C VAL A 81 -18.51 7.55 -4.45
N PRO A 82 -17.84 7.74 -3.30
CA PRO A 82 -17.61 9.05 -2.72
C PRO A 82 -16.63 9.86 -3.55
N GLY A 83 -16.93 11.14 -3.72
CA GLY A 83 -16.05 12.10 -4.38
C GLY A 83 -16.41 13.52 -4.01
N LEU A 84 -15.42 14.31 -3.59
CA LEU A 84 -15.60 15.64 -2.99
C LEU A 84 -15.58 16.77 -4.02
N ALA A 85 -15.19 16.49 -5.25
CA ALA A 85 -15.11 17.50 -6.30
C ALA A 85 -16.49 18.08 -6.65
N ARG A 86 -16.52 19.38 -6.97
CA ARG A 86 -17.69 20.10 -7.43
C ARG A 86 -18.04 19.64 -8.84
N PHE A 87 -19.30 19.27 -9.05
CA PHE A 87 -19.80 18.98 -10.39
C PHE A 87 -20.15 20.28 -11.11
N ASP A 88 -19.71 20.43 -12.36
CA ASP A 88 -20.06 21.55 -13.22
C ASP A 88 -21.13 21.13 -14.22
N ASN A 89 -22.31 21.75 -14.12
CA ASN A 89 -23.46 21.43 -14.95
C ASN A 89 -23.29 21.88 -16.41
N SER A 90 -22.36 22.81 -16.69
CA SER A 90 -22.09 23.30 -18.04
C SER A 90 -21.20 22.33 -18.83
N SER A 91 -20.15 21.80 -18.20
CA SER A 91 -19.23 20.85 -18.82
C SER A 91 -19.63 19.38 -18.62
N LYS A 92 -20.66 19.11 -17.80
CA LYS A 92 -21.09 17.77 -17.36
C LYS A 92 -19.96 16.94 -16.74
N GLN A 93 -18.97 17.60 -16.14
CA GLN A 93 -17.79 16.97 -15.56
C GLN A 93 -17.50 17.51 -14.16
N ALA A 94 -16.75 16.73 -13.37
CA ALA A 94 -16.24 17.18 -12.09
C ALA A 94 -15.10 18.20 -12.29
N ARG A 95 -15.17 19.34 -11.60
CA ARG A 95 -14.04 20.27 -11.47
C ARG A 95 -13.05 19.71 -10.46
N LYS A 96 -11.99 19.10 -10.98
CA LYS A 96 -10.88 18.57 -10.19
C LYS A 96 -10.32 19.64 -9.26
N TYR A 97 -10.00 19.26 -8.01
CA TYR A 97 -9.42 20.11 -6.97
C TYR A 97 -10.30 21.25 -6.46
N TYR A 98 -11.54 21.40 -6.96
CA TYR A 98 -12.52 22.32 -6.42
C TYR A 98 -13.52 21.55 -5.57
N LEU A 99 -13.34 21.59 -4.26
CA LEU A 99 -14.18 20.84 -3.33
C LEU A 99 -15.52 21.54 -3.10
N LEU A 100 -16.60 20.75 -2.97
CA LEU A 100 -17.90 21.26 -2.58
C LEU A 100 -18.05 21.17 -1.05
N PRO A 101 -18.19 22.29 -0.30
CA PRO A 101 -18.23 22.26 1.16
C PRO A 101 -19.31 21.34 1.74
N GLN A 102 -20.48 21.26 1.10
CA GLN A 102 -21.54 20.36 1.52
C GLN A 102 -21.10 18.89 1.50
N LYS A 103 -20.34 18.45 0.49
CA LYS A 103 -19.82 17.08 0.41
C LYS A 103 -18.79 16.78 1.48
N ILE A 104 -17.98 17.79 1.84
CA ILE A 104 -16.98 17.67 2.90
C ILE A 104 -17.64 17.43 4.25
N VAL A 105 -18.74 18.11 4.54
CA VAL A 105 -19.46 17.96 5.82
C VAL A 105 -20.28 16.67 5.87
N THR A 106 -20.80 16.22 4.73
CA THR A 106 -21.66 15.03 4.65
C THR A 106 -20.89 13.71 4.54
N ILE A 107 -19.58 13.74 4.21
CA ILE A 107 -18.80 12.50 4.08
C ILE A 107 -18.64 11.81 5.44
N THR A 108 -18.82 10.49 5.48
CA THR A 108 -18.70 9.67 6.69
C THR A 108 -17.61 8.60 6.56
N SER A 109 -17.11 8.13 7.70
CA SER A 109 -16.05 7.11 7.75
C SER A 109 -16.30 5.86 6.91
N PRO A 110 -17.51 5.27 6.88
CA PRO A 110 -17.78 4.09 6.06
C PRO A 110 -17.56 4.32 4.56
N GLN A 111 -17.77 5.55 4.09
CA GLN A 111 -17.62 5.89 2.67
C GLN A 111 -16.13 5.98 2.31
N ILE A 112 -15.33 6.62 3.16
CA ILE A 112 -13.88 6.72 2.98
C ILE A 112 -13.26 5.33 3.12
N GLN A 113 -13.69 4.54 4.10
CA GLN A 113 -13.23 3.16 4.27
C GLN A 113 -13.59 2.28 3.06
N GLY A 114 -14.76 2.49 2.45
CA GLY A 114 -15.19 1.73 1.28
C GLY A 114 -14.32 1.91 0.03
N ILE A 115 -13.65 3.06 -0.12
CA ILE A 115 -12.70 3.30 -1.22
C ILE A 115 -11.26 2.94 -0.86
N LEU A 116 -10.90 3.08 0.42
CA LEU A 116 -9.56 2.80 0.90
C LEU A 116 -9.33 1.28 1.08
N GLY A 117 -10.34 0.58 1.60
CA GLY A 117 -10.30 -0.84 1.97
C GLY A 117 -10.05 -1.07 3.46
N ASP A 118 -10.65 -2.10 4.04
CA ASP A 118 -10.70 -2.36 5.49
C ASP A 118 -9.33 -2.57 6.15
N GLN A 119 -8.30 -2.92 5.37
CA GLN A 119 -6.93 -3.15 5.86
C GLN A 119 -6.14 -1.86 6.18
N TYR A 120 -6.66 -0.67 5.87
CA TYR A 120 -5.94 0.59 6.04
C TYR A 120 -6.68 1.54 6.98
N GLY A 121 -5.93 2.20 7.86
CA GLY A 121 -6.42 3.34 8.63
C GLY A 121 -6.29 4.63 7.82
N TYR A 122 -7.12 5.63 8.15
CA TYR A 122 -7.01 6.96 7.56
C TYR A 122 -7.14 8.05 8.62
N SER A 123 -6.59 9.23 8.32
CA SER A 123 -6.88 10.46 9.05
C SER A 123 -7.05 11.56 8.02
N LEU A 124 -8.24 12.15 7.98
CA LEU A 124 -8.60 13.22 7.05
C LEU A 124 -8.86 14.50 7.85
N ASN A 125 -7.98 15.48 7.68
CA ASN A 125 -8.17 16.83 8.19
C ASN A 125 -8.28 17.82 7.02
N ILE A 126 -9.37 18.58 6.98
CA ILE A 126 -9.62 19.61 5.96
C ILE A 126 -9.80 20.93 6.69
N SER A 127 -8.95 21.92 6.37
CA SER A 127 -9.01 23.27 6.94
C SER A 127 -9.28 24.32 5.87
N SER A 128 -9.90 25.43 6.30
CA SER A 128 -10.11 26.58 5.42
C SER A 128 -8.87 27.47 5.37
N ILE A 129 -8.42 27.84 4.16
CA ILE A 129 -7.29 28.76 3.96
C ILE A 129 -7.62 30.15 4.52
N SER A 130 -8.89 30.55 4.52
CA SER A 130 -9.31 31.88 4.96
C SER A 130 -9.07 32.13 6.44
N ASN A 131 -9.37 31.14 7.30
CA ASN A 131 -9.44 31.35 8.76
C ASN A 131 -8.68 30.29 9.56
N GLY A 132 -8.05 29.29 8.92
CA GLY A 132 -7.35 28.19 9.60
C GLY A 132 -8.25 27.21 10.37
N HIS A 133 -9.56 27.44 10.40
CA HIS A 133 -10.52 26.53 11.06
C HIS A 133 -10.58 25.18 10.35
N ASN A 134 -10.57 24.11 11.15
CA ASN A 134 -10.86 22.76 10.69
C ASN A 134 -12.34 22.67 10.28
N ILE A 135 -12.57 22.36 9.02
CA ILE A 135 -13.89 22.10 8.42
C ILE A 135 -14.30 20.65 8.70
N LEU A 136 -13.34 19.73 8.69
CA LEU A 136 -13.56 18.31 8.93
C LEU A 136 -12.31 17.68 9.56
N SER A 137 -12.51 16.86 10.58
CA SER A 137 -11.48 15.97 11.14
C SER A 137 -12.12 14.61 11.38
N GLN A 138 -11.69 13.57 10.65
CA GLN A 138 -12.15 12.19 10.81
C GLN A 138 -10.96 11.23 10.78
N GLY A 139 -11.00 10.20 11.62
CA GLY A 139 -9.98 9.15 11.73
C GLY A 139 -10.43 8.06 12.69
#